data_AF-A0A7J9ZT59-F1
#
_entry.id   AF-A0A7J9ZT59-F1
#
_cell.length_a   1.000
_cell.length_b   1.000
_cell.length_c   1.000
_cell.angle_alpha   90.00
_cell.angle_beta   90.00
_cell.angle_gamma   90.00
#
_symmetry.space_group_name_H-M   'P 1'
#
loop_
_entity.id
_entity.type
_entity.pdbx_description
1 polymer ?
#
loop_
_entity_poly.entity_id
_entity_poly.type
_entity_poly.pdbx_seq_one_letter_code
_entity_poly.pdbx_strand_id
1 'polypeptide(L)'
;MDLLGLGVIPAAVVSTVVYGLAFLYQGARRIPVGMLFGALLTAVYVLTGSMLLPVALAVVITCRDLLSLPAPAAPAAEPGRA
;
A
#
# COMPACT_ATOMS: atom_id res chain seq x y z
N MET A 1 -22.41 16.01 3.81
CA MET A 1 -22.96 14.64 3.84
C MET A 1 -21.81 13.69 3.57
N ASP A 2 -21.43 12.86 4.56
CA ASP A 2 -20.55 11.72 4.30
C ASP A 2 -21.29 10.71 3.40
N LEU A 3 -20.61 10.15 2.40
CA LEU A 3 -21.21 9.32 1.33
C LEU A 3 -21.96 8.07 1.84
N LEU A 4 -21.66 7.63 3.08
CA LEU A 4 -22.31 6.51 3.79
C LEU A 4 -23.03 6.95 5.08
N GLY A 5 -23.06 8.24 5.41
CA GLY A 5 -23.51 8.70 6.73
C GLY A 5 -22.60 8.26 7.89
N LEU A 6 -21.43 7.70 7.60
CA LEU A 6 -20.40 7.33 8.56
C LEU A 6 -19.62 8.58 8.97
N GLY A 7 -19.43 8.80 10.27
CA GLY A 7 -18.53 9.84 10.75
C GLY A 7 -17.07 9.61 10.32
N VAL A 8 -16.24 10.65 10.45
CA VAL A 8 -14.84 10.64 10.00
C VAL A 8 -14.03 9.48 10.60
N ILE A 9 -14.22 9.19 11.89
CA ILE A 9 -13.48 8.13 12.59
C ILE A 9 -13.80 6.73 12.04
N PRO A 10 -15.08 6.27 11.98
CA PRO A 10 -15.36 4.95 11.44
C PRO A 10 -15.01 4.85 9.94
N ALA A 11 -15.14 5.93 9.16
CA ALA A 11 -14.68 5.95 7.78
C ALA A 11 -13.15 5.75 7.67
N ALA A 12 -12.37 6.38 8.54
CA ALA A 12 -10.92 6.22 8.60
C ALA A 12 -10.49 4.80 8.98
N VAL A 13 -11.19 4.18 9.94
CA VAL A 13 -10.96 2.78 10.33
C VAL A 13 -11.25 1.85 9.16
N VAL A 14 -12.40 1.99 8.50
CA VAL A 14 -12.77 1.16 7.34
C VAL A 14 -11.77 1.33 6.20
N SER A 15 -11.38 2.58 5.88
CA SER A 15 -10.39 2.85 4.84
C SER A 15 -9.06 2.17 5.13
N THR A 16 -8.58 2.27 6.37
CA THR A 16 -7.35 1.63 6.84
C THR A 16 -7.44 0.11 6.71
N VAL A 17 -8.55 -0.49 7.13
CA VAL A 17 -8.78 -1.94 7.07
C VAL A 17 -8.80 -2.45 5.64
N VAL A 18 -9.53 -1.77 4.76
CA VAL A 18 -9.61 -2.13 3.34
C VAL A 18 -8.22 -2.04 2.68
N TYR A 19 -7.48 -0.97 2.97
CA TYR A 19 -6.12 -0.81 2.45
C TYR A 19 -5.17 -1.90 2.95
N GLY A 20 -5.20 -2.23 4.25
CA GLY A 20 -4.34 -3.29 4.79
C GLY A 20 -4.70 -4.67 4.26
N LEU A 21 -5.99 -4.96 4.02
CA LEU A 21 -6.42 -6.20 3.38
C LEU A 21 -5.90 -6.34 1.95
N ALA A 22 -5.66 -5.24 1.25
CA ALA A 22 -5.02 -5.27 -0.06
C ALA A 22 -3.62 -5.91 -0.02
N PHE A 23 -2.95 -5.98 1.13
CA PHE A 23 -1.64 -6.63 1.25
C PHE A 23 -1.72 -8.16 1.33
N LEU A 24 -2.92 -8.75 1.31
CA LEU A 24 -3.09 -10.21 1.28
C LEU A 24 -2.35 -10.87 0.10
N TYR A 25 -2.25 -10.21 -1.06
CA TYR A 25 -1.51 -10.76 -2.20
C TYR A 25 0.02 -10.88 -1.93
N GLN A 26 0.56 -10.10 -0.99
CA GLN A 26 1.95 -10.19 -0.55
C GLN A 26 2.15 -11.18 0.61
N GLY A 27 1.07 -11.85 1.05
CA GLY A 27 1.02 -12.75 2.18
C GLY A 27 0.50 -12.09 3.46
N ALA A 28 -0.25 -12.85 4.27
CA ALA A 28 -0.93 -12.35 5.47
C ALA A 28 0.00 -11.63 6.48
N ARG A 29 1.29 -12.01 6.52
CA ARG A 29 2.31 -11.37 7.36
C ARG A 29 2.57 -9.90 6.99
N ARG A 30 2.19 -9.47 5.78
CA ARG A 30 2.35 -8.09 5.29
C ARG A 30 1.14 -7.21 5.59
N ILE A 31 0.02 -7.77 6.04
CA ILE A 31 -1.19 -7.01 6.41
C ILE A 31 -0.89 -5.91 7.45
N PRO A 32 -0.14 -6.16 8.55
CA PRO A 32 0.13 -5.11 9.54
C PRO A 32 0.90 -3.92 8.96
N VAL A 33 1.82 -4.19 8.02
CA VAL A 33 2.56 -3.14 7.31
C VAL A 33 1.60 -2.34 6.42
N GLY A 34 0.72 -3.04 5.69
CA GLY A 34 -0.34 -2.41 4.92
C GLY A 34 -1.26 -1.53 5.77
N MET A 35 -1.72 -2.02 6.92
CA MET A 35 -2.56 -1.27 7.87
C MET A 35 -1.85 0.00 8.36
N LEU A 36 -0.55 -0.08 8.66
CA LEU A 36 0.22 1.09 9.08
C LEU A 36 0.31 2.15 7.98
N PHE A 37 0.59 1.75 6.73
CA PHE A 37 0.59 2.68 5.59
C PHE A 37 -0.81 3.23 5.30
N GLY A 38 -1.84 2.40 5.39
CA GLY A 38 -3.24 2.83 5.22
C GLY A 38 -3.64 3.87 6.26
N ALA A 39 -3.28 3.65 7.53
CA ALA A 39 -3.51 4.60 8.60
C ALA A 39 -2.75 5.91 8.38
N LEU A 40 -1.49 5.85 7.95
CA LEU A 40 -0.68 7.02 7.63
C LEU A 40 -1.30 7.84 6.50
N LEU A 41 -1.67 7.22 5.39
CA LEU A 41 -2.27 7.90 4.24
C LEU A 41 -3.63 8.50 4.59
N THR A 42 -4.43 7.77 5.36
CA THR A 42 -5.73 8.24 5.86
C THR A 42 -5.54 9.44 6.79
N ALA A 43 -4.57 9.40 7.70
CA ALA A 43 -4.26 10.52 8.58
C ALA A 43 -3.79 11.75 7.80
N VAL A 44 -2.92 11.58 6.81
CA VAL A 44 -2.50 12.68 5.92
C VAL A 44 -3.71 13.30 5.23
N TYR A 45 -4.63 12.49 4.70
CA TYR A 45 -5.85 13.00 4.09
C TYR A 45 -6.73 13.76 5.08
N VAL A 46 -7.04 13.17 6.24
CA VAL A 46 -7.94 13.77 7.24
C VAL A 46 -7.36 15.07 7.80
N LEU A 47 -6.06 15.13 8.03
CA LEU A 47 -5.40 16.32 8.57
C LEU A 47 -5.26 17.46 7.55
N THR A 48 -5.08 17.13 6.27
CA THR A 48 -4.78 18.14 5.24
C THR A 48 -5.95 18.46 4.33
N GLY A 49 -6.97 17.60 4.27
CA GLY A 49 -8.06 17.65 3.29
C GLY A 49 -7.61 17.44 1.84
N SER A 50 -6.32 17.16 1.60
CA SER A 50 -5.74 17.05 0.26
C SER A 50 -5.63 15.58 -0.14
N MET A 51 -6.25 15.22 -1.26
CA MET A 51 -6.05 13.91 -1.89
C MET A 51 -4.71 13.79 -2.63
N LEU A 52 -4.12 14.92 -3.04
CA LEU A 52 -2.87 14.93 -3.78
C LEU A 52 -1.69 14.45 -2.91
N LEU A 53 -1.68 14.81 -1.62
CA LEU A 53 -0.61 14.45 -0.69
C LEU A 53 -0.53 12.93 -0.43
N PRO A 54 -1.62 12.21 -0.09
CA PRO A 54 -1.63 10.76 0.00
C PRO A 54 -1.16 10.08 -1.28
N VAL A 55 -1.64 10.55 -2.45
CA VAL A 55 -1.26 9.99 -3.75
C VAL A 55 0.24 10.17 -3.99
N ALA A 56 0.78 11.37 -3.77
CA ALA A 56 2.20 11.64 -3.91
C ALA A 56 3.05 10.78 -2.97
N LEU A 57 2.64 10.66 -1.70
CA LEU A 57 3.33 9.83 -0.72
C LEU A 57 3.32 8.34 -1.12
N ALA A 58 2.18 7.83 -1.59
CA ALA A 58 2.07 6.46 -2.08
C ALA A 58 3.01 6.20 -3.26
N VAL A 59 3.07 7.12 -4.23
CA VAL A 59 4.00 7.02 -5.38
C VAL A 59 5.44 6.96 -4.92
N VAL A 60 5.85 7.83 -3.99
CA VAL A 60 7.23 7.82 -3.44
C VAL A 60 7.57 6.49 -2.78
N ILE A 61 6.65 5.93 -1.98
CA ILE A 61 6.83 4.63 -1.33
C ILE A 61 6.99 3.52 -2.38
N THR A 62 6.12 3.49 -3.39
CA THR A 62 6.17 2.50 -4.47
C THR A 62 7.46 2.61 -5.28
N CYS A 63 7.88 3.83 -5.65
CA CYS A 63 9.16 4.05 -6.33
C CYS A 63 10.34 3.55 -5.50
N ARG A 64 10.36 3.86 -4.19
CA ARG A 64 11.41 3.39 -3.29
C ARG A 64 11.46 1.87 -3.20
N ASP A 65 10.31 1.21 -3.14
CA ASP A 65 10.22 -0.24 -3.11
C ASP A 65 10.76 -0.85 -4.41
N LEU A 66 10.34 -0.32 -5.57
CA LEU A 66 10.82 -0.74 -6.89
C LEU A 66 12.34 -0.60 -7.04
N LEU A 67 12.91 0.51 -6.57
CA LEU A 67 14.36 0.74 -6.61
C LEU A 67 15.15 -0.16 -5.65
N SER A 68 14.47 -0.76 -4.67
CA SER A 68 15.09 -1.65 -3.67
C SER A 68 14.95 -3.13 -4.03
N LEU A 69 14.21 -3.48 -5.08
CA LEU A 69 14.02 -4.87 -5.51
C LEU A 69 15.33 -5.42 -6.12
N PRO A 70 15.80 -6.60 -5.68
CA PRO A 70 16.90 -7.30 -6.34
C PRO A 70 16.57 -7.56 -7.81
N ALA A 71 17.55 -7.38 -8.70
CA ALA A 71 17.39 -7.73 -10.11
C ALA A 71 17.01 -9.22 -10.23
N PRO A 72 16.03 -9.58 -11.08
CA PRO A 72 15.71 -10.98 -11.34
C PRO A 72 16.99 -11.71 -11.79
N ALA A 73 17.29 -12.85 -11.16
CA ALA A 73 18.39 -13.68 -11.61
C ALA A 73 18.14 -14.10 -13.07
N ALA A 74 19.16 -13.95 -13.93
CA ALA A 74 19.06 -14.41 -15.31
C ALA A 74 18.68 -15.90 -15.32
N PRO A 75 17.73 -16.33 -16.18
CA PRO A 75 17.35 -17.73 -16.27
C PRO A 75 18.61 -18.55 -16.50
N ALA A 76 18.84 -19.55 -15.63
CA ALA A 76 19.96 -20.46 -15.77
C ALA A 76 19.91 -21.05 -17.17
N ALA A 77 20.96 -20.84 -17.97
CA ALA A 77 21.10 -21.52 -19.24
C ALA A 77 21.03 -23.03 -18.94
N GLU A 78 19.97 -23.70 -19.39
CA GLU A 78 19.89 -25.16 -19.33
C GLU A 78 21.17 -25.69 -19.99
N PRO A 79 22.05 -26.39 -19.25
CA PRO A 79 23.20 -27.03 -19.86
C PRO A 79 22.65 -28.03 -20.87
N GLY A 80 23.03 -27.85 -22.13
CA GLY A 80 22.45 -28.58 -23.25
C GLY A 80 22.37 -30.08 -23.02
N ARG A 81 21.18 -30.63 -23.29
CA ARG A 81 21.06 -31.99 -23.83
C ARG A 81 21.75 -31.99 -25.20
N ALA A 82 22.96 -32.51 -25.26
CA ALA A 82 23.61 -32.99 -26.48
C ALA A 82 23.47 -34.51 -26.55
#